data_AF-E3IZ38-F1
#
_entry.id   AF-E3IZ38-F1
#
_cell.length_a   1.000
_cell.length_b   1.000
_cell.length_c   1.000
_cell.angle_alpha   90.00
_cell.angle_beta   90.00
_cell.angle_gamma   90.00
#
_symmetry.space_group_name_H-M   'P 1'
#
loop_
_entity.id
_entity.type
_entity.pdbx_description
1 polymer ?
#
loop_
_entity_poly.entity_id
_entity_poly.type
_entity_poly.pdbx_seq_one_letter_code
_entity_poly.pdbx_strand_id
1 'polypeptide(L)'
;MTTEQFSLEPRPYPLCMAGATCSAPGGRPCRALCDFLADKIRDTPAATASLLALNESAEIVGRARPGLEGGLAELSRAETETTRGLERLATFVARRRIAAAVAADRRVAERYASDGPYDRRRRPWWHSWLPVLAVVVAGVFDAWFFGKLFGYLGNTKPHGLWSHLQYWIGYLPAVVLAVALYVTGQELARPVAIWSRRRAWSGKQSPRPVWRVVVPFAVLLLSVVGVVAWVRASLLIGVQQVDQSDTGVPAGPVIPDWTIIVLLVTVSLSAIFIKISCANPDADSARDASRHLAATEKEYDELLSAARTALTRQVIAWEKLRGDLWWTHSAVNDLWARARAVFADLPAPPVARGARPVLPDEEQVDGLLATIPGVPPAFGIMLHVEHAHGAHSPAPAMRRLEELIAQANQQWSPEPEPGEPPGPYRGPHDEAREPPDEPWGPPEEPEEPLGDWR
;
A
#
# COMPACT_ATOMS: atom_id res chain seq x y z
N MET A 1 -63.42 39.65 -3.52
CA MET A 1 -62.82 38.42 -2.96
C MET A 1 -63.31 38.31 -1.54
N THR A 2 -64.07 37.25 -1.28
CA THR A 2 -64.85 36.99 -0.08
C THR A 2 -63.94 36.65 1.11
N THR A 3 -64.16 37.34 2.22
CA THR A 3 -63.66 36.99 3.56
C THR A 3 -64.33 35.70 4.03
N GLU A 4 -63.65 34.57 3.89
CA GLU A 4 -64.00 33.33 4.58
C GLU A 4 -63.55 33.43 6.04
N GLN A 5 -64.53 33.48 6.96
CA GLN A 5 -64.33 33.23 8.37
C GLN A 5 -63.98 31.75 8.56
N PHE A 6 -62.72 31.47 8.89
CA PHE A 6 -62.31 30.17 9.41
C PHE A 6 -62.93 29.98 10.79
N SER A 7 -64.08 29.28 10.83
CA SER A 7 -64.63 28.73 12.06
C SER A 7 -63.78 27.52 12.45
N LEU A 8 -62.89 27.70 13.42
CA LEU A 8 -62.16 26.61 14.06
C LEU A 8 -63.15 25.86 14.96
N GLU A 9 -63.75 24.79 14.44
CA GLU A 9 -64.38 23.79 15.31
C GLU A 9 -63.32 23.26 16.30
N PRO A 10 -63.59 23.27 17.62
CA PRO A 10 -62.66 22.76 18.60
C PRO A 10 -62.51 21.25 18.42
N ARG A 11 -61.44 20.83 17.72
CA ARG A 11 -61.00 19.44 17.75
C ARG A 11 -60.57 19.11 19.18
N PRO A 12 -61.02 17.99 19.77
CA PRO A 12 -60.59 17.59 21.09
C PRO A 12 -59.06 17.41 21.09
N TYR A 13 -58.39 18.20 21.94
CA TYR A 13 -56.94 18.15 22.12
C TYR A 13 -56.50 16.74 22.56
N PRO A 14 -55.54 16.09 21.87
CA PRO A 14 -54.97 14.83 22.31
C PRO A 14 -53.90 15.11 23.37
N LEU A 15 -54.27 15.73 24.49
CA LEU A 15 -53.36 15.87 25.65
C LEU A 15 -53.22 14.55 26.41
N CYS A 16 -54.06 13.56 26.13
CA CYS A 16 -53.85 12.17 26.48
C CYS A 16 -53.54 11.40 25.20
N MET A 17 -52.29 10.99 25.00
CA MET A 17 -51.97 10.03 23.94
C MET A 17 -52.85 8.79 24.12
N ALA A 18 -53.61 8.44 23.08
CA ALA A 18 -54.43 7.23 23.03
C ALA A 18 -53.50 6.01 23.13
N GLY A 19 -53.30 5.51 24.36
CA GLY A 19 -52.39 4.38 24.64
C GLY A 19 -51.60 4.53 25.95
N ALA A 20 -51.49 5.73 26.53
CA ALA A 20 -50.87 5.91 27.84
C ALA A 20 -51.82 5.45 28.96
N THR A 21 -51.80 4.15 29.26
CA THR A 21 -52.43 3.62 30.47
C THR A 21 -51.66 4.18 31.67
N CYS A 22 -52.22 5.19 32.32
CA CYS A 22 -51.73 5.73 33.59
C CYS A 22 -51.99 4.69 34.71
N SER A 23 -51.22 3.60 34.73
CA SER A 23 -51.25 2.56 35.75
C SER A 23 -50.23 2.86 36.86
N ALA A 24 -50.33 4.04 37.47
CA ALA A 24 -49.71 4.25 38.77
C ALA A 24 -50.63 3.65 39.86
N PRO A 25 -50.11 2.81 40.78
CA PRO A 25 -50.91 2.23 41.86
C PRO A 25 -51.24 3.35 42.88
N GLY A 26 -52.40 4.00 42.70
CA GLY A 26 -52.80 5.16 43.50
C GLY A 26 -53.97 6.00 42.93
N GLY A 27 -54.43 5.73 41.70
CA GLY A 27 -55.80 6.04 41.26
C GLY A 27 -56.19 7.50 40.98
N ARG A 28 -55.52 8.53 41.49
CA ARG A 28 -55.79 9.96 41.15
C ARG A 28 -54.50 10.78 41.34
N PRO A 29 -53.92 11.40 40.28
CA PRO A 29 -54.22 12.81 40.00
C PRO A 29 -54.06 13.30 38.52
N CYS A 30 -53.91 12.43 37.51
CA CYS A 30 -53.69 12.93 36.14
C CYS A 30 -54.87 13.76 35.60
N ARG A 31 -56.11 13.37 35.91
CA ARG A 31 -57.30 14.10 35.42
C ARG A 31 -57.43 15.50 36.04
N ALA A 32 -57.15 15.65 37.32
CA ALA A 32 -57.21 16.95 38.00
C ALA A 32 -56.10 17.91 37.55
N LEU A 33 -54.90 17.40 37.25
CA LEU A 33 -53.82 18.20 36.68
C LEU A 33 -54.13 18.58 35.22
N CYS A 34 -54.66 17.66 34.41
CA CYS A 34 -55.12 17.96 33.05
C CYS A 34 -56.29 18.95 33.04
N ASP A 35 -57.25 18.83 33.95
CA ASP A 35 -58.39 19.74 34.08
C ASP A 35 -57.93 21.12 34.60
N PHE A 36 -57.02 21.18 35.57
CA PHE A 36 -56.44 22.44 36.08
C PHE A 36 -55.58 23.16 35.05
N LEU A 37 -54.73 22.43 34.32
CA LEU A 37 -53.98 22.98 33.19
C LEU A 37 -54.93 23.41 32.08
N ALA A 38 -55.95 22.62 31.75
CA ALA A 38 -56.94 23.00 30.75
C ALA A 38 -57.71 24.28 31.14
N ASP A 39 -58.05 24.46 32.42
CA ASP A 39 -58.76 25.64 32.93
C ASP A 39 -57.85 26.88 32.95
N LYS A 40 -56.60 26.76 33.43
CA LYS A 40 -55.63 27.88 33.46
C LYS A 40 -55.06 28.27 32.09
N ILE A 41 -54.97 27.32 31.15
CA ILE A 41 -54.43 27.54 29.80
C ILE A 41 -55.51 28.05 28.85
N ARG A 42 -56.79 27.71 29.07
CA ARG A 42 -57.91 28.17 28.23
C ARG A 42 -58.07 29.69 28.18
N ASP A 43 -57.72 30.38 29.27
CA ASP A 43 -57.98 31.82 29.38
C ASP A 43 -56.84 32.71 28.84
N THR A 44 -55.76 32.14 28.29
CA THR A 44 -54.71 32.95 27.65
C THR A 44 -54.30 32.40 26.28
N PRO A 45 -54.48 33.16 25.17
CA PRO A 45 -54.04 32.75 23.83
C PRO A 45 -52.53 32.45 23.79
N ALA A 46 -51.78 33.12 24.65
CA ALA A 46 -50.39 32.86 25.00
C ALA A 46 -50.11 31.40 25.37
N ALA A 47 -50.78 30.84 26.40
CA ALA A 47 -50.52 29.48 26.84
C ALA A 47 -50.86 28.43 25.76
N THR A 48 -51.90 28.69 24.98
CA THR A 48 -52.29 27.85 23.84
C THR A 48 -51.23 27.87 22.72
N ALA A 49 -50.68 29.04 22.38
CA ALA A 49 -49.62 29.17 21.38
C ALA A 49 -48.32 28.45 21.77
N SER A 50 -47.92 28.51 23.05
CA SER A 50 -46.75 27.77 23.56
C SER A 50 -46.93 26.25 23.53
N LEU A 51 -48.11 25.73 23.88
CA LEU A 51 -48.39 24.30 23.79
C LEU A 51 -48.38 23.80 22.34
N LEU A 52 -48.93 24.58 21.41
CA LEU A 52 -48.87 24.26 19.98
C LEU A 52 -47.42 24.22 19.49
N ALA A 53 -46.62 25.25 19.80
CA ALA A 53 -45.21 25.27 19.44
C ALA A 53 -44.41 24.10 20.05
N LEU A 54 -44.71 23.71 21.29
CA LEU A 54 -44.07 22.55 21.93
C LEU A 54 -44.42 21.24 21.19
N ASN A 55 -45.70 21.02 20.87
CA ASN A 55 -46.14 19.82 20.16
C ASN A 55 -45.59 19.77 18.73
N GLU A 56 -45.63 20.88 17.99
CA GLU A 56 -45.07 20.95 16.64
C GLU A 56 -43.55 20.77 16.65
N SER A 57 -42.86 21.33 17.65
CA SER A 57 -41.42 21.12 17.82
C SER A 57 -41.11 19.64 18.12
N ALA A 58 -41.88 19.00 19.00
CA ALA A 58 -41.72 17.57 19.29
C ALA A 58 -41.97 16.71 18.04
N GLU A 59 -42.91 17.08 17.18
CA GLU A 59 -43.16 16.41 15.90
C GLU A 59 -41.99 16.60 14.92
N ILE A 60 -41.46 17.82 14.79
CA ILE A 60 -40.27 18.10 13.95
C ILE A 60 -39.09 17.25 14.41
N VAL A 61 -38.82 17.22 15.71
CA VAL A 61 -37.73 16.41 16.27
C VAL A 61 -38.00 14.92 16.10
N GLY A 62 -39.26 14.48 16.27
CA GLY A 62 -39.68 13.11 15.99
C GLY A 62 -39.44 12.69 14.54
N ARG A 63 -39.72 13.58 13.58
CA ARG A 63 -39.43 13.38 12.14
C ARG A 63 -37.93 13.38 11.83
N ALA A 64 -37.14 14.20 12.52
CA ALA A 64 -35.69 14.27 12.34
C ALA A 64 -34.93 13.11 13.01
N ARG A 65 -35.49 12.49 14.05
CA ARG A 65 -34.83 11.45 14.87
C ARG A 65 -34.14 10.34 14.05
N PRO A 66 -34.77 9.68 13.07
CA PRO A 66 -34.11 8.61 12.32
C PRO A 66 -32.88 9.10 11.53
N GLY A 67 -32.92 10.35 11.03
CA GLY A 67 -31.77 10.97 10.36
C GLY A 67 -30.64 11.26 11.32
N LEU A 68 -30.95 11.82 12.49
CA LEU A 68 -29.99 12.10 13.56
C LEU A 68 -29.33 10.82 14.12
N GLU A 69 -30.12 9.78 14.40
CA GLU A 69 -29.61 8.47 14.84
C GLU A 69 -28.75 7.79 13.76
N GLY A 70 -29.18 7.87 12.50
CA GLY A 70 -28.41 7.37 11.36
C GLY A 70 -27.08 8.10 11.19
N GLY A 71 -27.07 9.43 11.28
CA GLY A 71 -25.87 10.26 11.22
C GLY A 71 -24.91 9.99 12.38
N LEU A 72 -25.43 9.78 13.59
CA LEU A 72 -24.62 9.41 14.75
C LEU A 72 -23.95 8.05 14.57
N ALA A 73 -24.69 7.05 14.09
CA ALA A 73 -24.15 5.72 13.80
C ALA A 73 -23.09 5.76 12.68
N GLU A 74 -23.30 6.58 11.65
CA GLU A 74 -22.34 6.81 10.56
C GLU A 74 -21.05 7.47 11.09
N LEU A 75 -21.18 8.50 11.93
CA LEU A 75 -20.06 9.19 12.58
C LEU A 75 -19.24 8.24 13.46
N SER A 76 -19.87 7.46 14.32
CA SER A 76 -19.19 6.50 15.20
C SER A 76 -18.42 5.42 14.42
N ARG A 77 -18.98 4.93 13.30
CA ARG A 77 -18.28 4.01 12.40
C ARG A 77 -17.07 4.67 11.74
N ALA A 78 -17.23 5.89 11.23
CA ALA A 78 -16.15 6.61 10.57
C ALA A 78 -15.01 6.97 11.53
N GLU A 79 -15.33 7.30 12.79
CA GLU A 79 -14.34 7.48 13.86
C GLU A 79 -13.59 6.19 14.13
N THR A 80 -14.28 5.06 14.30
CA THR A 80 -13.64 3.75 14.54
C THR A 80 -12.70 3.36 13.38
N GLU A 81 -13.10 3.61 12.14
CA GLU A 81 -12.26 3.41 10.95
C GLU A 81 -11.02 4.30 10.98
N THR A 82 -11.20 5.57 11.35
CA THR A 82 -10.11 6.57 11.45
C THR A 82 -9.11 6.18 12.53
N THR A 83 -9.57 5.84 13.74
CA THR A 83 -8.71 5.40 14.84
C THR A 83 -7.89 4.17 14.45
N ARG A 84 -8.51 3.15 13.83
CA ARG A 84 -7.78 1.97 13.33
C ARG A 84 -6.77 2.31 12.24
N GLY A 85 -7.11 3.21 11.32
CA GLY A 85 -6.20 3.70 10.28
C GLY A 85 -4.97 4.39 10.88
N LEU A 86 -5.20 5.30 11.84
CA LEU A 86 -4.15 6.02 12.54
C LEU A 86 -3.29 5.10 13.42
N GLU A 87 -3.86 4.10 14.09
CA GLU A 87 -3.10 3.13 14.89
C GLU A 87 -2.18 2.24 14.03
N ARG A 88 -2.64 1.81 12.85
CA ARG A 88 -1.80 1.06 11.90
C ARG A 88 -0.65 1.90 11.40
N LEU A 89 -0.91 3.15 11.00
CA LEU A 89 0.11 4.10 10.58
C LEU A 89 1.09 4.39 11.74
N ALA A 90 0.58 4.62 12.95
CA ALA A 90 1.40 4.84 14.14
C ALA A 90 2.30 3.65 14.47
N THR A 91 1.77 2.42 14.37
CA THR A 91 2.56 1.19 14.59
C THR A 91 3.67 1.07 13.55
N PHE A 92 3.39 1.40 12.29
CA PHE A 92 4.38 1.38 11.22
C PHE A 92 5.50 2.41 11.47
N VAL A 93 5.14 3.65 11.80
CA VAL A 93 6.08 4.74 12.12
C VAL A 93 6.89 4.42 13.38
N ALA A 94 6.26 3.90 14.43
CA ALA A 94 6.92 3.54 15.69
C ALA A 94 7.96 2.42 15.54
N ARG A 95 7.74 1.48 14.61
CA ARG A 95 8.72 0.43 14.27
C ARG A 95 9.96 0.95 13.53
N ARG A 96 10.00 2.24 13.17
CA ARG A 96 11.11 2.89 12.45
C ARG A 96 11.55 2.14 11.19
N ARG A 97 10.61 1.50 10.48
CA ARG A 97 10.91 0.70 9.27
C ARG A 97 11.49 1.55 8.16
N ILE A 98 10.99 2.78 8.00
CA ILE A 98 11.53 3.77 7.05
C ILE A 98 13.01 4.03 7.37
N ALA A 99 13.32 4.44 8.61
CA ALA A 99 14.69 4.73 9.01
C ALA A 99 15.62 3.51 8.84
N ALA A 100 15.14 2.30 9.15
CA ALA A 100 15.90 1.07 8.95
C ALA A 100 16.20 0.78 7.47
N ALA A 101 15.22 1.00 6.58
CA ALA A 101 15.39 0.83 5.15
C ALA A 101 16.32 1.88 4.55
N VAL A 102 16.15 3.16 4.91
CA VAL A 102 17.04 4.26 4.51
C VAL A 102 18.47 4.01 4.99
N ALA A 103 18.66 3.60 6.25
CA ALA A 103 19.97 3.27 6.78
C ALA A 103 20.59 2.04 6.09
N ALA A 104 19.79 1.04 5.70
CA ALA A 104 20.29 -0.10 4.94
C ALA A 104 20.79 0.32 3.56
N ASP A 105 20.02 1.15 2.85
CA ASP A 105 20.40 1.69 1.55
C ASP A 105 21.62 2.61 1.64
N ARG A 106 21.65 3.54 2.61
CA ARG A 106 22.79 4.42 2.88
C ARG A 106 24.06 3.65 3.25
N ARG A 107 23.98 2.62 4.09
CA ARG A 107 25.14 1.74 4.40
C ARG A 107 25.67 1.00 3.18
N VAL A 108 24.83 0.69 2.20
CA VAL A 108 25.28 0.15 0.91
C VAL A 108 25.95 1.26 0.12
N ALA A 109 25.34 2.44 0.02
CA ALA A 109 25.90 3.57 -0.71
C ALA A 109 27.27 4.02 -0.18
N GLU A 110 27.43 4.15 1.14
CA GLU A 110 28.67 4.52 1.83
C GLU A 110 29.78 3.50 1.60
N ARG A 111 29.45 2.20 1.66
CA ARG A 111 30.41 1.11 1.38
C ARG A 111 31.04 1.21 -0.01
N TYR A 112 30.36 1.85 -0.96
CA TYR A 112 30.84 2.03 -2.33
C TYR A 112 31.13 3.49 -2.68
N ALA A 113 31.10 4.41 -1.71
CA ALA A 113 31.41 5.82 -1.96
C ALA A 113 32.87 6.02 -2.41
N SER A 114 33.77 5.14 -1.96
CA SER A 114 35.20 5.17 -2.27
C SER A 114 35.60 4.39 -3.53
N ASP A 115 34.66 3.75 -4.24
CA ASP A 115 35.00 2.88 -5.39
C ASP A 115 35.42 3.66 -6.66
N GLY A 116 35.35 4.99 -6.64
CA GLY A 116 35.81 5.87 -7.73
C GLY A 116 34.86 5.84 -8.94
N PRO A 117 35.36 6.11 -10.17
CA PRO A 117 34.51 6.15 -11.38
C PRO A 117 33.95 4.77 -11.79
N TYR A 118 34.48 3.68 -11.23
CA TYR A 118 33.97 2.34 -11.45
C TYR A 118 32.88 2.02 -10.43
N ASP A 119 31.66 2.49 -10.66
CA ASP A 119 30.52 2.16 -9.80
C ASP A 119 30.20 0.67 -9.87
N ARG A 120 30.63 -0.07 -8.85
CA ARG A 120 30.41 -1.52 -8.76
C ARG A 120 28.94 -1.90 -8.58
N ARG A 121 28.05 -0.92 -8.34
CA ARG A 121 26.60 -1.12 -8.29
C ARG A 121 25.99 -1.26 -9.68
N ARG A 122 26.58 -0.63 -10.71
CA ARG A 122 26.08 -0.70 -12.08
C ARG A 122 26.39 -2.06 -12.68
N ARG A 123 25.34 -2.86 -12.88
CA ARG A 123 25.40 -4.10 -13.66
C ARG A 123 24.99 -3.78 -15.10
N PRO A 124 25.82 -4.05 -16.10
CA PRO A 124 25.36 -4.01 -17.49
C PRO A 124 24.15 -4.93 -17.62
N TRP A 125 23.11 -4.49 -18.33
CA TRP A 125 21.87 -5.25 -18.49
C TRP A 125 22.13 -6.71 -18.92
N TRP A 126 23.19 -6.92 -19.71
CA TRP A 126 23.55 -8.23 -20.22
C TRP A 126 24.05 -9.24 -19.19
N HIS A 127 24.69 -8.77 -18.12
CA HIS A 127 25.10 -9.64 -17.02
C HIS A 127 23.91 -10.28 -16.30
N SER A 128 22.72 -9.67 -16.37
CA SER A 128 21.54 -10.21 -15.71
C SER A 128 20.90 -11.38 -16.45
N TRP A 129 20.96 -11.39 -17.79
CA TRP A 129 20.36 -12.47 -18.58
C TRP A 129 21.33 -13.61 -18.90
N LEU A 130 22.64 -13.37 -18.97
CA LEU A 130 23.63 -14.42 -19.29
C LEU A 130 23.53 -15.66 -18.38
N PRO A 131 23.45 -15.53 -17.04
CA PRO A 131 23.31 -16.70 -16.17
C PRO A 131 22.00 -17.45 -16.38
N VAL A 132 20.92 -16.72 -16.67
CA VAL A 132 19.61 -17.33 -16.96
C VAL A 132 19.69 -18.09 -18.28
N LEU A 133 20.27 -17.48 -19.32
CA LEU A 133 20.46 -18.15 -20.60
C LEU A 133 21.34 -19.40 -20.45
N ALA A 134 22.46 -19.31 -19.73
CA ALA A 134 23.34 -20.45 -19.50
C ALA A 134 22.62 -21.62 -18.81
N VAL A 135 21.79 -21.32 -17.80
CA VAL A 135 20.99 -22.33 -17.09
C VAL A 135 19.90 -22.91 -17.98
N VAL A 136 19.25 -22.09 -18.81
CA VAL A 136 18.24 -22.56 -19.79
C VAL A 136 18.88 -23.46 -20.82
N VAL A 137 20.02 -23.06 -21.40
CA VAL A 137 20.74 -23.87 -22.40
C VAL A 137 21.22 -25.19 -21.80
N ALA A 138 21.79 -25.16 -20.58
CA ALA A 138 22.19 -26.38 -19.88
C ALA A 138 20.98 -27.28 -19.57
N GLY A 139 19.88 -26.71 -19.07
CA GLY A 139 18.66 -27.46 -18.76
C GLY A 139 18.00 -28.08 -20.00
N VAL A 140 17.98 -27.37 -21.13
CA VAL A 140 17.48 -27.91 -22.41
C VAL A 140 18.38 -29.04 -22.91
N PHE A 141 19.70 -28.89 -22.77
CA PHE A 141 20.65 -29.94 -23.12
C PHE A 141 20.43 -31.19 -22.25
N ASP A 142 20.35 -31.03 -20.92
CA ASP A 142 20.11 -32.12 -19.98
C ASP A 142 18.75 -32.79 -20.25
N ALA A 143 17.71 -31.99 -20.51
CA ALA A 143 16.38 -32.48 -20.87
C ALA A 143 16.43 -33.35 -22.11
N TRP A 144 17.01 -32.84 -23.19
CA TRP A 144 17.19 -33.58 -24.44
C TRP A 144 17.97 -34.87 -24.23
N PHE A 145 19.05 -34.81 -23.43
CA PHE A 145 19.90 -35.95 -23.12
C PHE A 145 19.15 -37.04 -22.34
N PHE A 146 18.53 -36.69 -21.20
CA PHE A 146 17.77 -37.64 -20.39
C PHE A 146 16.59 -38.22 -21.19
N GLY A 147 15.90 -37.41 -22.00
CA GLY A 147 14.86 -37.89 -22.90
C GLY A 147 15.35 -38.97 -23.87
N LYS A 148 16.54 -38.79 -24.47
CA LYS A 148 17.16 -39.79 -25.34
C LYS A 148 17.61 -41.03 -24.57
N LEU A 149 18.21 -40.87 -23.40
CA LEU A 149 18.68 -41.96 -22.55
C LEU A 149 17.51 -42.84 -22.08
N PHE A 150 16.44 -42.24 -21.57
CA PHE A 150 15.24 -42.97 -21.16
C PHE A 150 14.50 -43.59 -22.35
N GLY A 151 14.51 -42.95 -23.52
CA GLY A 151 14.01 -43.54 -24.75
C GLY A 151 14.78 -44.79 -25.16
N TYR A 152 16.11 -44.77 -25.01
CA TYR A 152 16.97 -45.92 -25.29
C TYR A 152 16.76 -47.06 -24.28
N LEU A 153 16.77 -46.75 -22.98
CA LEU A 153 16.58 -47.74 -21.91
C LEU A 153 15.16 -48.33 -21.88
N GLY A 154 14.16 -47.52 -22.22
CA GLY A 154 12.75 -47.92 -22.16
C GLY A 154 12.32 -48.86 -23.30
N ASN A 155 13.06 -48.90 -24.41
CA ASN A 155 12.71 -49.65 -25.64
C ASN A 155 11.20 -49.55 -26.01
N THR A 156 10.58 -48.41 -25.71
CA THR A 156 9.12 -48.26 -25.76
C THR A 156 8.69 -47.98 -27.18
N LYS A 157 7.95 -48.91 -27.79
CA LYS A 157 7.25 -48.66 -29.06
C LYS A 157 6.22 -47.55 -28.85
N PRO A 158 6.14 -46.54 -29.75
CA PRO A 158 5.43 -45.28 -29.51
C PRO A 158 3.91 -45.37 -29.68
N HIS A 159 3.26 -46.33 -29.05
CA HIS A 159 1.82 -46.57 -29.20
C HIS A 159 1.12 -46.63 -27.83
N GLY A 160 0.72 -45.46 -27.30
CA GLY A 160 -0.16 -45.39 -26.13
C GLY A 160 -0.03 -44.11 -25.30
N LEU A 161 -1.04 -43.84 -24.47
CA LEU A 161 -1.04 -42.71 -23.54
C LEU A 161 0.07 -42.86 -22.47
N TRP A 162 0.38 -44.11 -22.10
CA TRP A 162 1.47 -44.46 -21.19
C TRP A 162 2.87 -44.14 -21.75
N SER A 163 3.10 -44.28 -23.06
CA SER A 163 4.40 -43.90 -23.65
C SER A 163 4.61 -42.39 -23.66
N HIS A 164 3.54 -41.60 -23.82
CA HIS A 164 3.61 -40.14 -23.69
C HIS A 164 3.91 -39.72 -22.25
N LEU A 165 3.29 -40.36 -21.25
CA LEU A 165 3.57 -40.06 -19.85
C LEU A 165 5.01 -40.42 -19.47
N GLN A 166 5.50 -41.58 -19.90
CA GLN A 166 6.87 -42.02 -19.66
C GLN A 166 7.89 -41.10 -20.34
N TYR A 167 7.57 -40.60 -21.54
CA TYR A 167 8.35 -39.58 -22.23
C TYR A 167 8.50 -38.31 -21.38
N TRP A 168 7.41 -37.76 -20.84
CA TRP A 168 7.45 -36.57 -19.97
C TRP A 168 8.14 -36.82 -18.63
N ILE A 169 7.94 -37.99 -18.01
CA ILE A 169 8.62 -38.38 -16.77
C ILE A 169 10.14 -38.44 -16.98
N GLY A 170 10.61 -38.86 -18.16
CA GLY A 170 12.03 -38.86 -18.51
C GLY A 170 12.70 -37.49 -18.48
N TYR A 171 11.93 -36.40 -18.59
CA TYR A 171 12.43 -35.02 -18.50
C TYR A 171 12.47 -34.46 -17.07
N LEU A 172 11.74 -35.05 -16.11
CA LEU A 172 11.71 -34.57 -14.72
C LEU A 172 13.10 -34.53 -14.08
N PRO A 173 13.97 -35.55 -14.20
CA PRO A 173 15.33 -35.49 -13.65
C PRO A 173 16.15 -34.32 -14.19
N ALA A 174 15.98 -33.96 -15.46
CA ALA A 174 16.67 -32.83 -16.06
C ALA A 174 16.21 -31.50 -15.46
N VAL A 175 14.91 -31.33 -15.24
CA VAL A 175 14.36 -30.12 -14.59
C VAL A 175 14.86 -30.02 -13.16
N VAL A 176 14.84 -31.14 -12.41
CA VAL A 176 15.37 -31.20 -11.03
C VAL A 176 16.85 -30.85 -11.00
N LEU A 177 17.65 -31.39 -11.93
CA LEU A 177 19.08 -31.09 -12.03
C LEU A 177 19.33 -29.62 -12.38
N ALA A 178 18.59 -29.05 -13.33
CA ALA A 178 18.71 -27.64 -13.69
C ALA A 178 18.38 -26.71 -12.51
N VAL A 179 17.32 -27.02 -11.75
CA VAL A 179 16.98 -26.27 -10.52
C VAL A 179 18.06 -26.45 -9.46
N ALA A 180 18.57 -27.67 -9.25
CA ALA A 180 19.62 -27.94 -8.30
C ALA A 180 20.93 -27.19 -8.64
N LEU A 181 21.34 -27.19 -9.92
CA LEU A 181 22.49 -26.42 -10.41
C LEU A 181 22.27 -24.92 -10.25
N TYR A 182 21.06 -24.44 -10.51
CA TYR A 182 20.70 -23.04 -10.30
C TYR A 182 20.83 -22.64 -8.83
N VAL A 183 20.23 -23.40 -7.91
CA VAL A 183 20.27 -23.12 -6.47
C VAL A 183 21.69 -23.23 -5.92
N THR A 184 22.39 -24.33 -6.25
CA THR A 184 23.78 -24.57 -5.82
C THR A 184 24.69 -23.45 -6.31
N GLY A 185 24.52 -22.99 -7.55
CA GLY A 185 25.27 -21.86 -8.08
C GLY A 185 24.99 -20.53 -7.39
N GLN A 186 23.78 -20.29 -6.85
CA GLN A 186 23.51 -19.11 -6.01
C GLN A 186 24.24 -19.21 -4.67
N GLU A 187 24.13 -20.36 -4.01
CA GLU A 187 24.74 -20.58 -2.69
C GLU A 187 26.26 -20.60 -2.75
N LEU A 188 26.87 -21.11 -3.84
CA LEU A 188 28.33 -21.11 -4.02
C LEU A 188 28.89 -19.73 -4.38
N ALA A 189 28.11 -18.89 -5.08
CA ALA A 189 28.57 -17.57 -5.51
C ALA A 189 28.88 -16.65 -4.31
N ARG A 190 28.10 -16.73 -3.24
CA ARG A 190 28.29 -15.93 -2.01
C ARG A 190 29.63 -16.17 -1.30
N PRO A 191 30.00 -17.39 -0.87
CA PRO A 191 31.26 -17.66 -0.20
C PRO A 191 32.46 -17.44 -1.12
N VAL A 192 32.36 -17.75 -2.42
CA VAL A 192 33.44 -17.48 -3.39
C VAL A 192 33.66 -15.98 -3.53
N ALA A 193 32.59 -15.18 -3.59
CA ALA A 193 32.72 -13.73 -3.61
C ALA A 193 33.35 -13.19 -2.32
N ILE A 194 32.91 -13.65 -1.14
CA ILE A 194 33.49 -13.26 0.16
C ILE A 194 34.97 -13.64 0.26
N TRP A 195 35.34 -14.85 -0.15
CA TRP A 195 36.71 -15.32 -0.16
C TRP A 195 37.59 -14.50 -1.11
N SER A 196 37.09 -14.20 -2.32
CA SER A 196 37.78 -13.34 -3.28
C SER A 196 38.01 -11.92 -2.74
N ARG A 197 37.07 -11.39 -1.94
CA ARG A 197 37.19 -10.08 -1.28
C ARG A 197 38.25 -10.06 -0.20
N ARG A 198 38.28 -11.06 0.70
CA ARG A 198 39.30 -11.17 1.74
C ARG A 198 40.72 -11.18 1.14
N ARG A 199 40.88 -11.81 -0.03
CA ARG A 199 42.14 -11.83 -0.78
C ARG A 199 42.47 -10.51 -1.48
N ALA A 200 41.46 -9.77 -1.93
CA ALA A 200 41.66 -8.45 -2.54
C ALA A 200 42.03 -7.39 -1.48
N TRP A 201 41.50 -7.49 -0.27
CA TRP A 201 41.82 -6.60 0.85
C TRP A 201 43.24 -6.76 1.41
N SER A 202 43.94 -7.87 1.13
CA SER A 202 45.33 -8.07 1.57
C SER A 202 46.37 -7.26 0.76
N GLY A 203 45.97 -6.19 0.06
CA GLY A 203 46.82 -5.04 -0.22
C GLY A 203 47.62 -5.01 -1.53
N LYS A 204 47.49 -5.97 -2.45
CA LYS A 204 48.18 -5.91 -3.77
C LYS A 204 47.40 -6.64 -4.87
N GLN A 205 46.44 -6.00 -5.53
CA GLN A 205 45.95 -6.38 -6.87
C GLN A 205 45.04 -5.24 -7.40
N SER A 206 45.50 -4.43 -8.35
CA SER A 206 45.39 -4.67 -9.81
C SER A 206 43.96 -5.06 -10.22
N PRO A 207 43.34 -4.39 -11.21
CA PRO A 207 42.05 -4.80 -11.77
C PRO A 207 42.12 -6.30 -12.04
N ARG A 208 41.12 -7.04 -11.51
CA ARG A 208 41.05 -8.50 -11.61
C ARG A 208 41.48 -8.88 -13.03
N PRO A 209 42.64 -9.53 -13.21
CA PRO A 209 43.13 -9.67 -14.55
C PRO A 209 42.22 -10.72 -15.17
N VAL A 210 41.43 -10.26 -16.15
CA VAL A 210 40.25 -10.93 -16.71
C VAL A 210 40.57 -12.39 -17.11
N TRP A 211 41.85 -12.68 -17.39
CA TRP A 211 42.39 -14.02 -17.60
C TRP A 211 42.08 -15.04 -16.49
N ARG A 212 41.97 -14.67 -15.21
CA ARG A 212 41.64 -15.65 -14.15
C ARG A 212 40.22 -16.22 -14.28
N VAL A 213 39.34 -15.51 -14.98
CA VAL A 213 38.00 -15.97 -15.33
C VAL A 213 38.00 -16.55 -16.75
N VAL A 214 38.64 -15.86 -17.69
CA VAL A 214 38.67 -16.24 -19.10
C VAL A 214 39.43 -17.54 -19.34
N VAL A 215 40.53 -17.82 -18.64
CA VAL A 215 41.31 -19.06 -18.83
C VAL A 215 40.52 -20.30 -18.41
N PRO A 216 40.01 -20.44 -17.18
CA PRO A 216 39.22 -21.62 -16.83
C PRO A 216 37.92 -21.74 -17.64
N PHE A 217 37.29 -20.61 -18.02
CA PHE A 217 36.14 -20.64 -18.93
C PHE A 217 36.52 -21.13 -20.33
N ALA A 218 37.63 -20.63 -20.90
CA ALA A 218 38.13 -21.07 -22.19
C ALA A 218 38.53 -22.55 -22.16
N VAL A 219 39.16 -23.02 -21.08
CA VAL A 219 39.48 -24.44 -20.88
C VAL A 219 38.22 -25.28 -20.83
N LEU A 220 37.20 -24.86 -20.08
CA LEU A 220 35.91 -25.55 -20.02
C LEU A 220 35.21 -25.57 -21.38
N LEU A 221 35.15 -24.42 -22.07
CA LEU A 221 34.55 -24.29 -23.40
C LEU A 221 35.27 -25.16 -24.43
N LEU A 222 36.60 -25.11 -24.46
CA LEU A 222 37.43 -25.95 -25.34
C LEU A 222 37.29 -27.44 -25.01
N SER A 223 37.09 -27.79 -23.73
CA SER A 223 36.80 -29.17 -23.33
C SER A 223 35.45 -29.64 -23.87
N VAL A 224 34.39 -28.82 -23.77
CA VAL A 224 33.08 -29.12 -24.36
C VAL A 224 33.19 -29.28 -25.88
N VAL A 225 33.82 -28.32 -26.56
CA VAL A 225 34.00 -28.35 -28.02
C VAL A 225 34.83 -29.56 -28.44
N GLY A 226 35.89 -29.89 -27.69
CA GLY A 226 36.73 -31.06 -27.91
C GLY A 226 35.96 -32.37 -27.80
N VAL A 227 35.14 -32.53 -26.76
CA VAL A 227 34.29 -33.73 -26.59
C VAL A 227 33.25 -33.82 -27.69
N VAL A 228 32.60 -32.73 -28.08
CA VAL A 228 31.62 -32.72 -29.18
C VAL A 228 32.27 -33.06 -30.53
N ALA A 229 33.44 -32.48 -30.81
CA ALA A 229 34.20 -32.76 -32.03
C ALA A 229 34.63 -34.23 -32.08
N TRP A 230 35.09 -34.77 -30.95
CA TRP A 230 35.46 -36.17 -30.82
C TRP A 230 34.25 -37.10 -31.05
N VAL A 231 33.10 -36.84 -30.40
CA VAL A 231 31.86 -37.61 -30.62
C VAL A 231 31.44 -37.58 -32.09
N ARG A 232 31.52 -36.42 -32.76
CA ARG A 232 31.23 -36.32 -34.20
C ARG A 232 32.21 -37.11 -35.06
N ALA A 233 33.50 -37.06 -34.74
CA ALA A 233 34.51 -37.85 -35.44
C ALA A 233 34.27 -39.35 -35.27
N SER A 234 33.96 -39.82 -34.05
CA SER A 234 33.61 -41.22 -33.78
C SER A 234 32.35 -41.67 -34.50
N LEU A 235 31.33 -40.81 -34.60
CA LEU A 235 30.13 -41.08 -35.39
C LEU A 235 30.44 -41.22 -36.89
N LEU A 236 31.27 -40.33 -37.44
CA LEU A 236 31.67 -40.38 -38.86
C LEU A 236 32.48 -41.64 -39.18
N ILE A 237 33.43 -42.00 -38.32
CA ILE A 237 34.24 -43.23 -38.46
C ILE A 237 33.34 -44.47 -38.35
N GLY A 238 32.40 -44.48 -37.40
CA GLY A 238 31.44 -45.57 -37.26
C GLY A 238 30.56 -45.77 -38.49
N VAL A 239 30.09 -44.69 -39.12
CA VAL A 239 29.31 -44.76 -40.37
C VAL A 239 30.15 -45.32 -41.53
N GLN A 240 31.43 -44.96 -41.62
CA GLN A 240 32.32 -45.49 -42.66
C GLN A 240 32.63 -46.98 -42.49
N GLN A 241 32.67 -47.49 -41.25
CA GLN A 241 32.90 -48.91 -41.00
C GLN A 241 31.67 -49.79 -41.32
N VAL A 242 30.46 -49.25 -41.18
CA VAL A 242 29.21 -49.97 -41.54
C VAL A 242 29.11 -50.20 -43.05
N ASP A 243 29.67 -49.30 -43.86
CA ASP A 243 29.65 -49.41 -45.33
C ASP A 243 30.61 -50.50 -45.87
N GLN A 244 31.52 -51.03 -45.04
CA GLN A 244 32.48 -52.08 -45.42
C GLN A 244 32.17 -53.47 -44.85
N SER A 245 31.21 -53.60 -43.93
CA SER A 245 30.84 -54.89 -43.34
C SER A 245 29.64 -55.50 -44.06
N ASP A 246 29.89 -56.48 -44.94
CA ASP A 246 28.92 -57.29 -45.69
C ASP A 246 27.99 -58.18 -44.81
N THR A 247 28.05 -58.04 -43.49
CA THR A 247 27.41 -58.94 -42.52
C THR A 247 26.00 -58.50 -42.07
N GLY A 248 25.40 -57.49 -42.69
CA GLY A 248 23.96 -57.18 -42.55
C GLY A 248 23.46 -56.73 -41.16
N VAL A 249 24.33 -56.63 -40.16
CA VAL A 249 23.98 -56.14 -38.82
C VAL A 249 24.72 -54.81 -38.60
N PRO A 250 24.03 -53.66 -38.65
CA PRO A 250 24.67 -52.38 -38.38
C PRO A 250 25.09 -52.34 -36.92
N ALA A 251 26.40 -52.51 -36.67
CA ALA A 251 26.99 -52.16 -35.39
C ALA A 251 26.89 -50.64 -35.24
N GLY A 252 25.87 -50.19 -34.52
CA GLY A 252 25.69 -48.78 -34.23
C GLY A 252 26.95 -48.20 -33.58
N PRO A 253 27.27 -46.92 -33.84
CA PRO A 253 28.46 -46.29 -33.26
C PRO A 253 28.45 -46.43 -31.74
N VAL A 254 29.45 -47.14 -31.20
CA VAL A 254 29.65 -47.30 -29.76
C VAL A 254 30.25 -46.01 -29.24
N ILE A 255 29.40 -45.05 -28.89
CA ILE A 255 29.83 -43.90 -28.10
C ILE A 255 30.11 -44.43 -26.70
N PRO A 256 31.34 -44.32 -26.16
CA PRO A 256 31.61 -44.77 -24.80
C PRO A 256 30.78 -43.97 -23.79
N ASP A 257 30.05 -44.66 -22.92
CA ASP A 257 29.14 -44.04 -21.93
C ASP A 257 29.82 -42.94 -21.09
N TRP A 258 31.13 -43.07 -20.85
CA TRP A 258 31.90 -42.09 -20.07
C TRP A 258 32.02 -40.71 -20.75
N THR A 259 32.01 -40.62 -22.09
CA THR A 259 32.16 -39.32 -22.78
C THR A 259 30.96 -38.40 -22.55
N ILE A 260 29.79 -39.01 -22.41
CA ILE A 260 28.54 -38.32 -22.12
C ILE A 260 28.57 -37.76 -20.69
N ILE A 261 29.05 -38.57 -19.73
CA ILE A 261 29.21 -38.14 -18.33
C ILE A 261 30.18 -36.96 -18.26
N VAL A 262 31.31 -37.03 -18.97
CA VAL A 262 32.29 -35.94 -19.03
C VAL A 262 31.67 -34.67 -19.62
N LEU A 263 30.92 -34.77 -20.72
CA LEU A 263 30.23 -33.64 -21.33
C LEU A 263 29.23 -32.99 -20.35
N LEU A 264 28.39 -33.80 -19.70
CA LEU A 264 27.37 -33.32 -18.76
C LEU A 264 27.99 -32.62 -17.55
N VAL A 265 29.06 -33.19 -16.99
CA VAL A 265 29.84 -32.56 -15.91
C VAL A 265 30.48 -31.26 -16.38
N THR A 266 31.07 -31.23 -17.58
CA THR A 266 31.75 -30.04 -18.11
C THR A 266 30.77 -28.90 -18.38
N VAL A 267 29.60 -29.19 -18.96
CA VAL A 267 28.53 -28.21 -19.20
C VAL A 267 27.99 -27.68 -17.87
N SER A 268 27.75 -28.57 -16.90
CA SER A 268 27.30 -28.19 -15.55
C SER A 268 28.31 -27.28 -14.84
N LEU A 269 29.59 -27.63 -14.86
CA LEU A 269 30.67 -26.80 -14.30
C LEU A 269 30.79 -25.46 -15.02
N SER A 270 30.64 -25.44 -16.34
CA SER A 270 30.64 -24.20 -17.14
C SER A 270 29.51 -23.27 -16.73
N ALA A 271 28.29 -23.80 -16.57
CA ALA A 271 27.14 -23.02 -16.13
C ALA A 271 27.33 -22.44 -14.73
N ILE A 272 27.84 -23.25 -13.78
CA ILE A 272 28.19 -22.80 -12.43
C ILE A 272 29.25 -21.69 -12.51
N PHE A 273 30.28 -21.88 -13.33
CA PHE A 273 31.37 -20.93 -13.47
C PHE A 273 30.92 -19.58 -14.05
N ILE A 274 30.11 -19.60 -15.12
CA ILE A 274 29.49 -18.39 -15.69
C ILE A 274 28.69 -17.65 -14.62
N LYS A 275 27.89 -18.39 -13.83
CA LYS A 275 27.08 -17.80 -12.77
C LYS A 275 27.92 -17.14 -11.68
N ILE A 276 28.98 -17.81 -11.21
CA ILE A 276 29.93 -17.25 -10.24
C ILE A 276 30.61 -16.00 -10.82
N SER A 277 30.97 -16.03 -12.09
CA SER A 277 31.65 -14.93 -12.78
C SER A 277 30.75 -13.72 -13.01
N CYS A 278 29.46 -13.95 -13.22
CA CYS A 278 28.46 -12.89 -13.38
C CYS A 278 27.81 -12.45 -12.06
N ALA A 279 28.08 -13.13 -10.94
CA ALA A 279 27.57 -12.77 -9.64
C ALA A 279 28.23 -11.48 -9.17
N ASN A 280 27.41 -10.47 -8.92
CA ASN A 280 27.85 -9.20 -8.34
C ASN A 280 27.08 -8.99 -7.03
N PRO A 281 27.61 -9.51 -5.90
CA PRO A 281 26.90 -9.42 -4.63
C PRO A 281 26.71 -7.98 -4.16
N ASP A 282 27.53 -7.04 -4.67
CA ASP A 282 27.43 -5.62 -4.35
C ASP A 282 26.20 -5.01 -5.03
N ALA A 283 26.07 -5.23 -6.34
CA ALA A 283 24.88 -4.84 -7.10
C ALA A 283 23.61 -5.52 -6.57
N ASP A 284 23.69 -6.80 -6.19
CA ASP A 284 22.55 -7.52 -5.61
C ASP A 284 22.17 -6.92 -4.24
N SER A 285 23.14 -6.62 -3.37
CA SER A 285 22.88 -5.99 -2.07
C SER A 285 22.28 -4.59 -2.20
N ALA A 286 22.74 -3.80 -3.18
CA ALA A 286 22.18 -2.49 -3.47
C ALA A 286 20.77 -2.58 -4.02
N ARG A 287 20.52 -3.54 -4.92
CA ARG A 287 19.19 -3.78 -5.47
C ARG A 287 18.21 -4.28 -4.42
N ASP A 288 18.65 -5.14 -3.50
CA ASP A 288 17.79 -5.65 -2.43
C ASP A 288 17.50 -4.56 -1.39
N ALA A 289 18.48 -3.69 -1.07
CA ALA A 289 18.25 -2.53 -0.21
C ALA A 289 17.28 -1.53 -0.84
N SER A 290 17.45 -1.19 -2.12
CA SER A 290 16.54 -0.28 -2.82
C SER A 290 15.14 -0.86 -3.03
N ARG A 291 15.01 -2.16 -3.31
CA ARG A 291 13.72 -2.86 -3.32
C ARG A 291 13.05 -2.82 -1.95
N HIS A 292 13.80 -3.02 -0.88
CA HIS A 292 13.27 -2.97 0.47
C HIS A 292 12.81 -1.55 0.84
N LEU A 293 13.55 -0.53 0.42
CA LEU A 293 13.17 0.87 0.56
C LEU A 293 11.89 1.19 -0.20
N ALA A 294 11.82 0.85 -1.50
CA ALA A 294 10.64 1.06 -2.33
C ALA A 294 9.41 0.30 -1.83
N ALA A 295 9.59 -0.93 -1.32
CA ALA A 295 8.51 -1.69 -0.71
C ALA A 295 8.01 -1.03 0.59
N THR A 296 8.92 -0.46 1.39
CA THR A 296 8.59 0.25 2.63
C THR A 296 7.89 1.58 2.34
N GLU A 297 8.33 2.31 1.30
CA GLU A 297 7.69 3.53 0.80
C GLU A 297 6.25 3.24 0.34
N LYS A 298 6.06 2.21 -0.48
CA LYS A 298 4.74 1.78 -0.91
C LYS A 298 3.83 1.39 0.25
N GLU A 299 4.33 0.62 1.21
CA GLU A 299 3.57 0.23 2.42
C GLU A 299 3.16 1.46 3.24
N TYR A 300 4.05 2.45 3.38
CA TYR A 300 3.75 3.72 4.03
C TYR A 300 2.65 4.51 3.30
N ASP A 301 2.75 4.65 1.98
CA ASP A 301 1.79 5.39 1.17
C ASP A 301 0.39 4.73 1.19
N GLU A 302 0.33 3.40 1.16
CA GLU A 302 -0.92 2.64 1.31
C GLU A 302 -1.57 2.89 2.68
N LEU A 303 -0.78 2.89 3.76
CA LEU A 303 -1.29 3.17 5.11
C LEU A 303 -1.72 4.63 5.27
N LEU A 304 -0.94 5.58 4.74
CA LEU A 304 -1.23 7.01 4.80
C LEU A 304 -2.49 7.36 4.02
N SER A 305 -2.64 6.82 2.80
CA SER A 305 -3.83 7.02 1.98
C SER A 305 -5.07 6.42 2.65
N ALA A 306 -4.99 5.22 3.22
CA ALA A 306 -6.07 4.61 3.97
C ALA A 306 -6.49 5.46 5.20
N ALA A 307 -5.52 5.98 5.97
CA ALA A 307 -5.80 6.85 7.10
C ALA A 307 -6.45 8.18 6.68
N ARG A 308 -5.97 8.80 5.60
CA ARG A 308 -6.57 10.02 5.02
C ARG A 308 -8.01 9.78 4.55
N THR A 309 -8.25 8.68 3.83
CA THR A 309 -9.60 8.34 3.36
C THR A 309 -10.56 8.12 4.52
N ALA A 310 -10.14 7.42 5.57
CA ALA A 310 -10.97 7.23 6.77
C ALA A 310 -11.27 8.56 7.47
N LEU A 311 -10.27 9.41 7.66
CA LEU A 311 -10.43 10.73 8.27
C LEU A 311 -11.36 11.63 7.46
N THR A 312 -11.25 11.64 6.12
CA THR A 312 -12.17 12.39 5.25
C THR A 312 -13.61 11.90 5.42
N ARG A 313 -13.84 10.58 5.54
CA ARG A 313 -15.19 10.05 5.83
C ARG A 313 -15.70 10.52 7.18
N GLN A 314 -14.85 10.56 8.21
CA GLN A 314 -15.23 11.08 9.53
C GLN A 314 -15.62 12.57 9.44
N VAL A 315 -14.83 13.40 8.74
CA VAL A 315 -15.13 14.83 8.55
C VAL A 315 -16.47 15.02 7.83
N ILE A 316 -16.73 14.25 6.76
CA ILE A 316 -17.99 14.31 6.01
C ILE A 316 -19.16 13.90 6.90
N ALA A 317 -19.04 12.79 7.64
CA ALA A 317 -20.09 12.33 8.55
C ALA A 317 -20.36 13.34 9.67
N TRP A 318 -19.31 13.97 10.20
CA TRP A 318 -19.39 14.98 11.25
C TRP A 318 -20.10 16.25 10.75
N GLU A 319 -19.70 16.81 9.60
CA GLU A 319 -20.36 17.99 9.02
C GLU A 319 -21.80 17.72 8.59
N LYS A 320 -22.09 16.50 8.10
CA LYS A 320 -23.46 16.08 7.78
C LYS A 320 -24.34 16.06 9.03
N LEU A 321 -23.89 15.42 10.11
CA LEU A 321 -24.61 15.39 11.39
C LEU A 321 -24.81 16.81 11.95
N ARG A 322 -23.79 17.67 11.82
CA ARG A 322 -23.88 19.09 12.20
C ARG A 322 -24.94 19.83 11.40
N GLY A 323 -25.00 19.61 10.09
CA GLY A 323 -26.01 20.18 9.20
C GLY A 323 -27.42 19.76 9.60
N ASP A 324 -27.63 18.46 9.83
CA ASP A 324 -28.92 17.91 10.25
C ASP A 324 -29.37 18.46 11.62
N LEU A 325 -28.44 18.58 12.56
CA LEU A 325 -28.68 19.20 13.86
C LEU A 325 -29.04 20.69 13.71
N TRP A 326 -28.31 21.43 12.87
CA TRP A 326 -28.55 22.86 12.64
C TRP A 326 -29.92 23.12 12.01
N TRP A 327 -30.31 22.34 11.00
CA TRP A 327 -31.64 22.43 10.38
C TRP A 327 -32.75 22.15 11.39
N THR A 328 -32.57 21.13 12.23
CA THR A 328 -33.54 20.78 13.29
C THR A 328 -33.65 21.91 14.32
N HIS A 329 -32.51 22.46 14.77
CA HIS A 329 -32.49 23.61 15.68
C HIS A 329 -33.16 24.84 15.06
N SER A 330 -32.89 25.17 13.80
CA SER A 330 -33.49 26.32 13.12
C SER A 330 -35.00 26.17 13.03
N ALA A 331 -35.50 24.99 12.65
CA ALA A 331 -36.93 24.73 12.51
C ALA A 331 -37.67 24.85 13.85
N VAL A 332 -37.08 24.33 14.94
CA VAL A 332 -37.62 24.47 16.30
C VAL A 332 -37.59 25.94 16.73
N ASN A 333 -36.48 26.65 16.52
CA ASN A 333 -36.36 28.06 16.90
C ASN A 333 -37.35 28.96 16.15
N ASP A 334 -37.59 28.72 14.86
CA ASP A 334 -38.57 29.47 14.06
C ASP A 334 -40.01 29.26 14.57
N LEU A 335 -40.34 28.07 15.08
CA LEU A 335 -41.63 27.85 15.76
C LEU A 335 -41.73 28.64 17.06
N TRP A 336 -40.71 28.59 17.90
CA TRP A 336 -40.68 29.33 19.16
C TRP A 336 -40.64 30.85 18.96
N ALA A 337 -40.01 31.35 17.90
CA ALA A 337 -40.02 32.75 17.53
C ALA A 337 -41.41 33.20 17.09
N ARG A 338 -42.11 32.39 16.27
CA ARG A 338 -43.50 32.64 15.87
C ARG A 338 -44.44 32.62 17.06
N ALA A 339 -44.30 31.64 17.96
CA ALA A 339 -45.07 31.61 19.19
C ALA A 339 -44.84 32.89 20.00
N ARG A 340 -43.58 33.27 20.28
CA ARG A 340 -43.20 34.51 20.98
C ARG A 340 -43.77 35.78 20.35
N ALA A 341 -43.85 35.86 19.03
CA ALA A 341 -44.46 37.01 18.36
C ALA A 341 -45.96 37.16 18.69
N VAL A 342 -46.68 36.04 18.85
CA VAL A 342 -48.08 36.03 19.31
C VAL A 342 -48.21 36.51 20.76
N PHE A 343 -47.20 36.27 21.62
CA PHE A 343 -47.19 36.80 22.99
C PHE A 343 -46.97 38.31 23.05
N ALA A 344 -46.20 38.87 22.11
CA ALA A 344 -45.58 40.16 22.31
C ALA A 344 -46.38 41.35 21.75
N ASP A 345 -47.43 41.14 20.94
CA ASP A 345 -48.06 42.19 20.08
C ASP A 345 -47.03 42.99 19.26
N LEU A 346 -45.79 42.49 19.20
CA LEU A 346 -44.63 43.11 18.59
C LEU A 346 -44.27 42.30 17.34
N PRO A 347 -43.91 42.97 16.22
CA PRO A 347 -43.44 42.28 15.03
C PRO A 347 -42.25 41.38 15.41
N ALA A 348 -42.32 40.10 15.01
CA ALA A 348 -41.27 39.14 15.26
C ALA A 348 -39.91 39.76 14.87
N PRO A 349 -38.90 39.81 15.77
CA PRO A 349 -37.61 40.32 15.39
C PRO A 349 -37.08 39.45 14.24
N PRO A 350 -36.53 40.06 13.16
CA PRO A 350 -35.99 39.30 12.05
C PRO A 350 -34.92 38.36 12.60
N VAL A 351 -35.10 37.06 12.38
CA VAL A 351 -34.09 36.05 12.69
C VAL A 351 -32.87 36.41 11.83
N ALA A 352 -31.88 37.05 12.45
CA ALA A 352 -30.66 37.43 11.77
C ALA A 352 -29.96 36.15 11.31
N ARG A 353 -29.88 35.94 9.98
CA ARG A 353 -29.10 34.84 9.40
C ARG A 353 -27.68 34.87 9.99
N GLY A 354 -27.35 33.85 10.78
CA GLY A 354 -26.01 33.69 11.38
C GLY A 354 -25.90 34.02 12.87
N ALA A 355 -26.96 34.53 13.53
CA ALA A 355 -26.97 34.59 14.99
C ALA A 355 -27.01 33.15 15.55
N ARG A 356 -26.04 32.79 16.40
CA ARG A 356 -26.13 31.55 17.18
C ARG A 356 -27.43 31.63 17.98
N PRO A 357 -28.34 30.64 17.84
CA PRO A 357 -29.54 30.62 18.67
C PRO A 357 -29.09 30.59 20.13
N VAL A 358 -29.52 31.59 20.90
CA VAL A 358 -29.43 31.53 22.35
C VAL A 358 -30.51 30.54 22.75
N LEU A 359 -30.12 29.26 22.84
CA LEU A 359 -30.87 28.29 23.62
C LEU A 359 -31.05 28.89 25.03
N PRO A 360 -32.21 28.72 25.67
CA PRO A 360 -32.31 29.04 27.08
C PRO A 360 -31.18 28.29 27.80
N ASP A 361 -30.57 28.90 28.81
CA ASP A 361 -29.48 28.30 29.60
C ASP A 361 -29.90 26.88 30.05
N GLU A 362 -28.97 25.94 30.15
CA GLU A 362 -29.23 24.56 30.62
C GLU A 362 -30.01 24.61 31.95
N GLU A 363 -29.74 25.61 32.80
CA GLU A 363 -30.45 25.86 34.06
C GLU A 363 -31.88 26.43 33.87
N GLN A 364 -32.13 27.22 32.82
CA GLN A 364 -33.47 27.72 32.46
C GLN A 364 -34.31 26.66 31.78
N VAL A 365 -33.68 25.85 30.92
CA VAL A 365 -34.30 24.68 30.28
C VAL A 365 -34.59 23.67 31.36
N ASP A 366 -33.63 23.23 32.17
CA ASP A 366 -33.85 22.29 33.28
C ASP A 366 -34.83 22.83 34.32
N GLY A 367 -34.84 24.14 34.61
CA GLY A 367 -35.85 24.75 35.48
C GLY A 367 -37.28 24.67 34.93
N LEU A 368 -37.47 24.93 33.63
CA LEU A 368 -38.76 24.78 32.94
C LEU A 368 -39.14 23.30 32.72
N LEU A 369 -38.16 22.45 32.46
CA LEU A 369 -38.32 21.03 32.15
C LEU A 369 -38.52 20.20 33.43
N ALA A 370 -37.92 20.58 34.56
CA ALA A 370 -38.14 19.94 35.86
C ALA A 370 -39.51 20.27 36.47
N THR A 371 -40.12 21.39 36.07
CA THR A 371 -41.47 21.77 36.50
C THR A 371 -42.58 21.18 35.62
N ILE A 372 -42.25 20.68 34.42
CA ILE A 372 -43.17 19.99 33.51
C ILE A 372 -42.86 18.49 33.53
N PRO A 373 -43.55 17.68 34.36
CA PRO A 373 -43.39 16.22 34.29
C PRO A 373 -43.74 15.73 32.88
N GLY A 374 -42.73 15.20 32.17
CA GLY A 374 -42.89 14.72 30.80
C GLY A 374 -42.42 15.69 29.71
N VAL A 375 -41.23 16.29 29.87
CA VAL A 375 -40.45 16.77 28.71
C VAL A 375 -40.56 15.71 27.62
N PRO A 376 -41.06 16.06 26.41
CA PRO A 376 -41.21 15.07 25.38
C PRO A 376 -39.85 14.41 25.16
N PRO A 377 -39.75 13.07 25.21
CA PRO A 377 -38.50 12.34 24.94
C PRO A 377 -37.92 12.67 23.55
N ALA A 378 -38.67 13.39 22.72
CA ALA A 378 -38.25 14.00 21.47
C ALA A 378 -36.95 14.79 21.60
N PHE A 379 -36.83 15.78 22.52
CA PHE A 379 -35.65 16.67 22.54
C PHE A 379 -34.36 16.01 23.05
N GLY A 380 -34.45 14.92 23.81
CA GLY A 380 -33.28 14.22 24.34
C GLY A 380 -32.31 13.75 23.25
N ILE A 381 -32.81 13.43 22.04
CA ILE A 381 -31.93 13.07 20.91
C ILE A 381 -31.07 14.24 20.45
N MET A 382 -31.57 15.48 20.49
CA MET A 382 -30.81 16.65 20.06
C MET A 382 -29.65 16.94 21.00
N LEU A 383 -29.91 16.90 22.32
CA LEU A 383 -28.87 17.04 23.34
C LEU A 383 -27.83 15.92 23.23
N HIS A 384 -28.28 14.68 23.02
CA HIS A 384 -27.38 13.55 22.83
C HIS A 384 -26.49 13.72 21.58
N VAL A 385 -27.08 14.16 20.46
CA VAL A 385 -26.35 14.41 19.21
C VAL A 385 -25.39 15.59 19.36
N GLU A 386 -25.77 16.66 20.05
CA GLU A 386 -24.90 17.80 20.30
C GLU A 386 -23.69 17.40 21.16
N HIS A 387 -23.91 16.64 22.22
CA HIS A 387 -22.85 16.08 23.05
C HIS A 387 -21.92 15.16 22.22
N ALA A 388 -22.50 14.24 21.46
CA ALA A 388 -21.75 13.31 20.62
C ALA A 388 -20.98 14.01 19.50
N HIS A 389 -21.56 15.03 18.86
CA HIS A 389 -20.90 15.86 17.86
C HIS A 389 -19.67 16.58 18.46
N GLY A 390 -19.76 17.05 19.71
CA GLY A 390 -18.62 17.61 20.44
C GLY A 390 -17.54 16.57 20.75
N ALA A 391 -17.94 15.39 21.24
CA ALA A 391 -17.03 14.31 21.63
C ALA A 391 -16.27 13.71 20.43
N HIS A 392 -16.94 13.57 19.27
CA HIS A 392 -16.41 12.90 18.07
C HIS A 392 -15.82 13.88 17.05
N SER A 393 -15.30 15.03 17.50
CA SER A 393 -14.66 16.01 16.63
C SER A 393 -13.47 15.38 15.86
N PRO A 394 -13.32 15.65 14.54
CA PRO A 394 -12.19 15.14 13.76
C PRO A 394 -10.85 15.85 14.06
N ALA A 395 -10.88 16.99 14.78
CA ALA A 395 -9.70 17.82 15.00
C ALA A 395 -8.53 17.10 15.72
N PRO A 396 -8.74 16.27 16.76
CA PRO A 396 -7.66 15.49 17.37
C PRO A 396 -7.06 14.45 16.41
N ALA A 397 -7.88 13.81 15.57
CA ALA A 397 -7.44 12.84 14.58
C ALA A 397 -6.61 13.50 13.46
N MET A 398 -6.99 14.71 13.03
CA MET A 398 -6.21 15.52 12.08
C MET A 398 -4.83 15.86 12.64
N ARG A 399 -4.76 16.43 13.85
CA ARG A 399 -3.48 16.72 14.52
C ARG A 399 -2.62 15.48 14.66
N ARG A 400 -3.24 14.36 15.04
CA ARG A 400 -2.53 13.08 15.17
C ARG A 400 -1.96 12.59 13.84
N LEU A 401 -2.70 12.74 12.75
CA LEU A 401 -2.21 12.39 11.41
C LEU A 401 -1.01 13.27 11.01
N GLU A 402 -1.08 14.57 11.26
CA GLU A 402 0.00 15.52 10.98
C GLU A 402 1.27 15.18 11.78
N GLU A 403 1.12 14.86 13.07
CA GLU A 403 2.22 14.38 13.92
C GLU A 403 2.88 13.11 13.34
N LEU A 404 2.09 12.14 12.90
CA LEU A 404 2.60 10.89 12.33
C LEU A 404 3.32 11.12 11.00
N ILE A 405 2.81 12.01 10.15
CA ILE A 405 3.48 12.43 8.91
C ILE A 405 4.81 13.12 9.23
N ALA A 406 4.83 14.03 10.20
CA ALA A 406 6.06 14.71 10.61
C ALA A 406 7.10 13.71 11.15
N GLN A 407 6.69 12.75 11.98
CA GLN A 407 7.55 11.68 12.47
C GLN A 407 8.08 10.77 11.36
N ALA A 408 7.25 10.45 10.35
CA ALA A 408 7.68 9.68 9.19
C ALA A 408 8.69 10.47 8.33
N ASN A 409 8.44 11.77 8.11
CA ASN A 409 9.35 12.66 7.37
C ASN A 409 10.73 12.76 8.02
N GLN A 410 10.80 12.82 9.35
CA GLN A 410 12.07 12.77 10.09
C GLN A 410 12.83 11.46 9.87
N GLN A 411 12.15 10.35 9.52
CA GLN A 411 12.81 9.08 9.23
C GLN A 411 13.36 8.99 7.80
N TRP A 412 12.77 9.72 6.85
CA TRP A 412 13.24 9.80 5.46
C TRP A 412 14.53 10.62 5.34
N SER A 413 14.64 11.68 6.14
CA SER A 413 15.82 12.55 6.20
C SER A 413 16.38 12.53 7.61
N PRO A 414 17.10 11.47 8.01
CA PRO A 414 17.82 11.51 9.26
C PRO A 414 18.75 12.71 9.21
N GLU A 415 18.56 13.66 10.14
CA GLU A 415 19.51 14.76 10.30
C GLU A 415 20.92 14.15 10.37
N PRO A 416 21.89 14.69 9.61
CA PRO A 416 23.26 14.23 9.70
C PRO A 416 23.68 14.31 11.17
N GLU A 417 24.24 13.22 11.71
CA GLU A 417 24.68 13.22 13.10
C GLU A 417 25.62 14.41 13.32
N PRO A 418 25.42 15.21 14.39
CA PRO A 418 26.23 16.40 14.61
C PRO A 418 27.71 16.00 14.72
N GLY A 419 28.48 16.35 13.67
CA GLY A 419 29.90 15.98 13.52
C GLY A 419 30.23 15.18 12.26
N GLU A 420 29.25 14.68 11.52
CA GLU A 420 29.48 14.06 10.21
C GLU A 420 29.63 15.18 9.16
N PRO A 421 30.81 15.33 8.51
CA PRO A 421 30.97 16.34 7.47
C PRO A 421 29.94 16.07 6.36
N PRO A 422 29.30 17.10 5.78
CA PRO A 422 28.31 16.90 4.74
C PRO A 422 28.96 16.11 3.60
N GLY A 423 28.61 14.82 3.52
CA GLY A 423 29.02 14.00 2.39
C GLY A 423 28.52 14.66 1.11
N PRO A 424 29.24 14.53 -0.01
CA PRO A 424 28.77 15.06 -1.29
C PRO A 424 27.41 14.43 -1.61
N TYR A 425 26.33 15.17 -1.35
CA TYR A 425 24.98 14.74 -1.60
C TYR A 425 24.79 14.70 -3.12
N ARG A 426 24.87 13.50 -3.70
CA ARG A 426 24.35 13.24 -5.06
C ARG A 426 22.90 12.81 -4.90
N GLY A 427 21.98 13.73 -5.18
CA GLY A 427 20.56 13.41 -5.19
C GLY A 427 20.25 12.31 -6.22
N PRO A 428 19.23 11.46 -5.99
CA PRO A 428 18.87 10.37 -6.89
C PRO A 428 18.41 10.80 -8.30
N HIS A 429 18.32 12.11 -8.56
CA HIS A 429 17.88 12.69 -9.83
C HIS A 429 18.96 13.42 -10.64
N ASP A 430 20.20 13.55 -10.16
CA ASP A 430 21.26 14.21 -10.94
C ASP A 430 21.91 13.29 -11.99
N GLU A 431 21.54 12.01 -12.07
CA GLU A 431 22.09 11.06 -13.06
C GLU A 431 21.33 11.01 -14.40
N ALA A 432 20.30 11.84 -14.59
CA ALA A 432 19.59 11.98 -15.86
C ALA A 432 19.68 13.40 -16.46
N ARG A 433 20.67 14.21 -16.05
CA ARG A 433 21.15 15.25 -16.96
C ARG A 433 21.78 14.52 -18.14
N GLU A 434 21.05 14.51 -19.26
CA GLU A 434 21.65 14.38 -20.58
C GLU A 434 22.98 15.14 -20.56
N PRO A 435 24.08 14.55 -21.06
CA PRO A 435 25.30 15.32 -21.25
C PRO A 435 24.89 16.60 -21.98
N PRO A 436 25.37 17.78 -21.57
CA PRO A 436 25.10 18.99 -22.35
C PRO A 436 25.41 18.64 -23.80
N ASP A 437 24.46 18.91 -24.69
CA ASP A 437 24.69 18.93 -26.13
C ASP A 437 25.73 20.03 -26.41
N GLU A 438 26.98 19.77 -26.04
CA GLU A 438 28.12 20.49 -26.58
C GLU A 438 28.25 19.97 -28.01
N PRO A 439 27.95 20.79 -29.02
CA PRO A 439 28.27 20.42 -30.39
C PRO A 439 29.78 20.23 -30.42
N TRP A 440 30.22 19.08 -30.92
CA TRP A 440 31.60 18.85 -31.31
C TRP A 440 31.96 19.87 -32.41
N GLY A 441 32.33 21.08 -31.99
CA GLY A 441 33.01 22.05 -32.83
C GLY A 441 34.38 21.47 -33.20
N PRO A 442 34.85 21.69 -34.44
CA PRO A 442 36.21 21.32 -34.80
C PRO A 442 37.19 22.02 -33.83
N PRO A 443 38.32 21.37 -33.50
CA PRO A 443 39.32 21.95 -32.60
C PRO A 443 39.74 23.31 -33.13
N GLU A 444 39.59 24.36 -32.29
CA GLU A 444 40.14 25.68 -32.57
C GLU A 444 41.65 25.52 -32.82
N GLU A 445 42.08 25.85 -34.04
CA GLU A 445 43.49 25.98 -34.36
C GLU A 445 44.09 27.06 -33.45
N PRO A 446 45.26 26.82 -32.84
CA PRO A 446 45.91 27.82 -32.01
C PRO A 446 46.25 29.04 -32.87
N GLU A 447 45.64 30.18 -32.55
CA GLU A 447 46.02 31.48 -33.12
C GLU A 447 47.51 31.74 -32.83
N GLU A 448 48.34 31.69 -33.88
CA GLU A 448 49.71 32.17 -33.81
C GLU A 448 49.71 33.68 -33.49
N PRO A 449 50.46 34.14 -32.48
CA PRO A 449 50.58 35.56 -32.22
C PRO A 449 51.32 36.23 -33.38
N LEU A 450 50.65 37.20 -34.02
CA LEU A 450 51.27 38.11 -34.99
C LEU A 450 52.50 38.76 -34.35
N GLY A 451 53.67 38.27 -34.76
CA GLY A 451 54.95 38.88 -34.49
C GLY A 451 55.10 40.16 -35.32
N ASP A 452 55.18 41.27 -34.58
CA ASP A 452 55.53 42.61 -35.03
C ASP A 452 56.92 42.60 -35.70
N TRP A 453 56.98 42.80 -37.02
CA TRP A 453 58.23 43.04 -37.76
C TRP A 453 58.24 44.47 -38.29
N ARG A 454 59.12 45.27 -37.68
CA ARG A 454 59.64 46.53 -38.21
C ARG A 454 60.52 46.33 -39.43
#